data_AF-X1AXF3-F1
#
_entry.id   AF-X1AXF3-F1
#
_cell.length_a   1.000
_cell.length_b   1.000
_cell.length_c   1.000
_cell.angle_alpha   90.00
_cell.angle_beta   90.00
_cell.angle_gamma   90.00
#
_symmetry.space_group_name_H-M   'P 1'
#
loop_
_entity.id
_entity.type
_entity.pdbx_description
1 polymer ?
#
loop_
_entity_poly.entity_id
_entity_poly.type
_entity_poly.pdbx_seq_one_letter_code
_entity_poly.pdbx_strand_id
1 'polypeptide(L)'
;MSSIYVPAVGSTAAEIILVGEAPASEETSHIPPTPFVGSAGHYLDKFLSMAGLFRGELYLTNLRKHPAPRFKMANVTYAEILQHQRELIEEINSLENPRIIVPLGSYALQALTDKKGITNFRGSVLKPRSEIRHNCIVIPTLHPSIMHYEMYTQWPLIVADFTKIKNIKDKHYDFTFPEYNFIIQPSFKEVMDTLSYLEKHSNDLAVIDVETPHGLLSCIGLAWSRRDAISIPFFWGNGRNYWSFEEEFAIWHKLGEVLPKLNLAAQNVMFDWEILRNHKIILKPPYYDSMLMHACLYSEMRHNLETIT
;
A
#
# COMPACT_ATOMS: atom_id res chain seq x y z
N MET A 1 -33.28 2.89 -22.22
CA MET A 1 -32.16 3.17 -23.14
C MET A 1 -31.12 2.08 -22.91
N SER A 2 -30.79 1.31 -23.94
CA SER A 2 -29.72 0.31 -23.85
C SER A 2 -28.42 1.02 -23.48
N SER A 3 -27.85 0.65 -22.34
CA SER A 3 -26.60 1.25 -21.86
C SER A 3 -25.47 0.84 -22.81
N ILE A 4 -24.77 1.81 -23.40
CA ILE A 4 -23.71 1.56 -24.37
C ILE A 4 -22.57 0.81 -23.68
N TYR A 5 -22.14 -0.29 -24.28
CA TYR A 5 -21.03 -1.12 -23.80
C TYR A 5 -19.69 -0.53 -24.27
N VAL A 6 -18.74 -0.41 -23.36
CA VAL A 6 -17.37 0.03 -23.62
C VAL A 6 -16.44 -1.17 -23.38
N PRO A 7 -15.90 -1.79 -24.44
CA PRO A 7 -14.98 -2.92 -24.33
C PRO A 7 -13.65 -2.49 -23.71
N ALA A 8 -12.87 -3.48 -23.27
CA ALA A 8 -11.45 -3.27 -23.00
C ALA A 8 -10.66 -3.00 -24.29
N VAL A 9 -9.50 -2.37 -24.16
CA VAL A 9 -8.57 -2.13 -25.26
C VAL A 9 -7.15 -2.45 -24.83
N GLY A 10 -6.41 -3.13 -25.70
CA GLY A 10 -5.02 -3.53 -25.48
C GLY A 10 -4.76 -4.96 -25.92
N SER A 11 -3.49 -5.38 -25.85
CA SER A 11 -3.10 -6.76 -26.14
C SER A 11 -3.57 -7.72 -25.05
N THR A 12 -4.07 -8.91 -25.42
CA THR A 12 -4.37 -10.01 -24.47
C THR A 12 -3.12 -10.54 -23.78
N ALA A 13 -1.93 -10.27 -24.36
CA ALA A 13 -0.62 -10.59 -23.80
C ALA A 13 -0.01 -9.44 -22.96
N ALA A 14 -0.75 -8.35 -22.70
CA ALA A 14 -0.24 -7.25 -21.89
C ALA A 14 0.06 -7.69 -20.45
N GLU A 15 1.24 -7.33 -19.95
CA GLU A 15 1.66 -7.65 -18.58
C GLU A 15 1.02 -6.73 -17.53
N ILE A 16 0.57 -5.53 -17.93
CA ILE A 16 -0.02 -4.53 -17.05
C ILE A 16 -1.47 -4.27 -17.45
N ILE A 17 -2.36 -4.43 -16.49
CA ILE A 17 -3.81 -4.27 -16.63
C ILE A 17 -4.25 -3.04 -15.83
N LEU A 18 -4.76 -1.99 -16.49
CA LEU A 18 -5.35 -0.84 -15.82
C LEU A 18 -6.87 -1.03 -15.70
N VAL A 19 -7.40 -0.89 -14.48
CA VAL A 19 -8.83 -1.10 -14.20
C VAL A 19 -9.45 0.15 -13.60
N GLY A 20 -10.29 0.84 -14.35
CA GLY A 20 -11.10 1.97 -13.87
C GLY A 20 -12.41 1.53 -13.24
N GLU A 21 -13.26 2.52 -12.93
CA GLU A 21 -14.52 2.27 -12.23
C GLU A 21 -15.67 1.95 -13.21
N ALA A 22 -16.02 2.90 -14.07
CA ALA A 22 -17.06 2.79 -15.08
C ALA A 22 -16.83 3.84 -16.18
N PRO A 23 -17.28 3.60 -17.43
CA PRO A 23 -17.16 4.55 -18.52
C PRO A 23 -17.82 5.90 -18.25
N ALA A 24 -17.11 6.97 -18.57
CA ALA A 24 -17.63 8.33 -18.64
C ALA A 24 -18.44 8.59 -19.94
N SER A 25 -19.06 9.77 -20.02
CA SER A 25 -19.85 10.18 -21.19
C SER A 25 -19.00 10.24 -22.46
N GLU A 26 -17.75 10.71 -22.36
CA GLU A 26 -16.83 10.79 -23.50
C GLU A 26 -16.43 9.39 -24.00
N GLU A 27 -16.17 8.44 -23.09
CA GLU A 27 -15.83 7.05 -23.44
C GLU A 27 -16.96 6.34 -24.18
N THR A 28 -18.19 6.68 -23.80
CA THR A 28 -19.41 6.13 -24.38
C THR A 28 -19.72 6.72 -25.76
N SER A 29 -19.39 8.00 -25.95
CA SER A 29 -19.68 8.74 -27.19
C SER A 29 -18.57 8.61 -28.23
N HIS A 30 -17.39 8.13 -27.84
CA HIS A 30 -16.28 7.84 -28.75
C HIS A 30 -16.66 6.70 -29.73
N ILE A 31 -16.14 6.74 -30.95
CA ILE A 31 -16.43 5.74 -32.00
C ILE A 31 -15.11 5.14 -32.48
N PRO A 32 -14.83 3.84 -32.18
CA PRO A 32 -15.63 2.93 -31.35
C PRO A 32 -15.61 3.35 -29.85
N PRO A 33 -16.60 2.95 -29.02
CA PRO A 33 -16.57 3.22 -27.58
C PRO A 33 -15.27 2.68 -26.97
N THR A 34 -14.54 3.53 -26.24
CA THR A 34 -13.15 3.24 -25.84
C THR A 34 -12.91 3.73 -24.41
N PRO A 35 -12.28 2.92 -23.53
CA PRO A 35 -12.05 3.31 -22.16
C PRO A 35 -10.97 4.39 -22.06
N PHE A 36 -11.10 5.28 -21.07
CA PHE A 36 -10.14 6.36 -20.79
C PHE A 36 -9.78 7.24 -22.00
N VAL A 37 -10.76 7.68 -22.79
CA VAL A 37 -10.57 8.67 -23.88
C VAL A 37 -11.05 10.09 -23.51
N GLY A 38 -11.73 10.24 -22.38
CA GLY A 38 -12.17 11.54 -21.86
C GLY A 38 -11.07 12.28 -21.09
N SER A 39 -11.47 13.31 -20.35
CA SER A 39 -10.53 14.16 -19.59
C SER A 39 -9.68 13.39 -18.56
N ALA A 40 -10.25 12.42 -17.84
CA ALA A 40 -9.48 11.55 -16.95
C ALA A 40 -8.44 10.69 -17.72
N GLY A 41 -8.78 10.28 -18.94
CA GLY A 41 -7.88 9.57 -19.85
C GLY A 41 -6.68 10.41 -20.28
N HIS A 42 -6.89 11.70 -20.58
CA HIS A 42 -5.78 12.61 -20.90
C HIS A 42 -4.82 12.82 -19.72
N TYR A 43 -5.32 12.85 -18.49
CA TYR A 43 -4.45 12.87 -17.31
C TYR A 43 -3.71 11.54 -17.12
N LEU A 44 -4.40 10.41 -17.33
CA LEU A 44 -3.76 9.10 -17.34
C LEU A 44 -2.58 9.05 -18.32
N ASP A 45 -2.74 9.55 -19.54
CA ASP A 45 -1.67 9.60 -20.55
C ASP A 45 -0.45 10.41 -20.07
N LYS A 46 -0.69 11.53 -19.38
CA LYS A 46 0.39 12.34 -18.79
C LYS A 46 1.12 11.57 -17.68
N PHE A 47 0.40 10.91 -16.78
CA PHE A 47 1.01 10.10 -15.72
C PHE A 47 1.83 8.94 -16.27
N LEU A 48 1.28 8.20 -17.23
CA LEU A 48 1.96 7.11 -17.91
C LEU A 48 3.24 7.60 -18.60
N SER A 49 3.15 8.70 -19.36
CA SER A 49 4.30 9.32 -20.03
C SER A 49 5.40 9.74 -19.05
N MET A 50 5.05 10.39 -17.95
CA MET A 50 6.01 10.81 -16.92
C MET A 50 6.67 9.62 -16.22
N ALA A 51 5.93 8.54 -16.00
CA ALA A 51 6.47 7.28 -15.48
C ALA A 51 7.23 6.48 -16.54
N GLY A 52 7.17 6.87 -17.81
CA GLY A 52 7.78 6.17 -18.94
C GLY A 52 7.09 4.84 -19.29
N LEU A 53 5.78 4.73 -19.07
CA LEU A 53 4.93 3.63 -19.52
C LEU A 53 4.24 4.02 -20.83
N PHE A 54 4.25 3.12 -21.82
CA PHE A 54 3.56 3.34 -23.09
C PHE A 54 2.15 2.76 -23.02
N ARG A 55 1.13 3.62 -23.21
CA ARG A 55 -0.29 3.21 -23.17
C ARG A 55 -0.60 2.01 -24.08
N GLY A 56 0.03 1.93 -25.25
CA GLY A 56 -0.17 0.85 -26.21
C GLY A 56 0.30 -0.53 -25.75
N GLU A 57 1.12 -0.60 -24.70
CA GLU A 57 1.58 -1.87 -24.08
C GLU A 57 0.67 -2.33 -22.93
N LEU A 58 -0.34 -1.53 -22.58
CA LEU A 58 -1.22 -1.80 -21.45
C LEU A 58 -2.54 -2.37 -21.96
N TYR A 59 -3.21 -3.12 -21.10
CA TYR A 59 -4.61 -3.50 -21.28
C TYR A 59 -5.48 -2.62 -20.37
N LEU A 60 -6.35 -1.83 -20.97
CA LEU A 60 -7.19 -0.85 -20.28
C LEU A 60 -8.63 -1.33 -20.27
N THR A 61 -9.22 -1.34 -19.08
CA THR A 61 -10.58 -1.81 -18.87
C THR A 61 -11.24 -1.10 -17.69
N ASN A 62 -12.53 -1.30 -17.50
CA ASN A 62 -13.29 -0.79 -16.34
C ASN A 62 -13.93 -1.94 -15.57
N LEU A 63 -14.12 -1.80 -14.26
CA LEU A 63 -14.88 -2.75 -13.45
C LEU A 63 -16.28 -2.94 -14.04
N ARG A 64 -16.99 -1.84 -14.29
CA ARG A 64 -18.29 -1.85 -14.95
C ARG A 64 -18.13 -1.50 -16.43
N LYS A 65 -18.71 -2.28 -17.36
CA LYS A 65 -18.56 -2.05 -18.82
C LYS A 65 -19.54 -1.07 -19.47
N HIS A 66 -20.52 -0.60 -18.73
CA HIS A 66 -21.39 0.47 -19.21
C HIS A 66 -21.38 1.63 -18.21
N PRO A 67 -21.86 2.82 -18.59
CA PRO A 67 -21.99 3.95 -17.68
C PRO A 67 -22.74 3.59 -16.39
N ALA A 68 -22.21 4.05 -15.27
CA ALA A 68 -22.94 4.03 -14.01
C ALA A 68 -24.16 4.98 -14.08
N PRO A 69 -25.23 4.74 -13.30
CA PRO A 69 -26.37 5.65 -13.27
C PRO A 69 -25.94 7.07 -12.91
N ARG A 70 -26.27 8.05 -13.78
CA ARG A 70 -25.80 9.45 -13.67
C ARG A 70 -24.27 9.58 -13.58
N PHE A 71 -23.53 8.64 -14.17
CA PHE A 71 -22.07 8.56 -14.16
C PHE A 71 -21.44 8.56 -12.76
N LYS A 72 -22.14 7.99 -11.77
CA LYS A 72 -21.65 7.85 -10.40
C LYS A 72 -21.77 6.41 -9.92
N MET A 73 -20.63 5.79 -9.59
CA MET A 73 -20.61 4.43 -9.03
C MET A 73 -21.41 4.30 -7.73
N ALA A 74 -21.52 5.37 -6.94
CA ALA A 74 -22.33 5.39 -5.72
C ALA A 74 -23.83 5.11 -5.95
N ASN A 75 -24.31 5.21 -7.20
CA ASN A 75 -25.68 4.89 -7.58
C ASN A 75 -25.85 3.43 -8.06
N VAL A 76 -24.77 2.63 -8.08
CA VAL A 76 -24.81 1.22 -8.48
C VAL A 76 -25.07 0.37 -7.24
N THR A 77 -25.97 -0.61 -7.36
CA THR A 77 -26.29 -1.49 -6.23
C THR A 77 -25.13 -2.43 -5.94
N TYR A 78 -25.04 -2.89 -4.68
CA TYR A 78 -24.00 -3.85 -4.29
C TYR A 78 -24.08 -5.16 -5.11
N ALA A 79 -25.30 -5.63 -5.42
CA ALA A 79 -25.50 -6.83 -6.23
C ALA A 79 -24.94 -6.67 -7.67
N GLU A 80 -25.14 -5.50 -8.28
CA GLU A 80 -24.55 -5.18 -9.60
C GLU A 80 -23.02 -5.11 -9.52
N ILE A 81 -22.46 -4.50 -8.47
CA ILE A 81 -21.00 -4.45 -8.27
C ILE A 81 -20.41 -5.87 -8.20
N LEU A 82 -21.04 -6.79 -7.46
CA LEU A 82 -20.60 -8.18 -7.39
C LEU A 82 -20.72 -8.91 -8.74
N GLN A 83 -21.73 -8.60 -9.54
CA GLN A 83 -21.83 -9.14 -10.89
C GLN A 83 -20.67 -8.67 -11.76
N HIS A 84 -20.44 -7.36 -11.83
CA HIS A 84 -19.37 -6.79 -12.64
C HIS A 84 -17.97 -7.18 -12.15
N GLN A 85 -17.82 -7.42 -10.85
CA GLN A 85 -16.60 -7.99 -10.29
C GLN A 85 -16.34 -9.39 -10.85
N ARG A 86 -17.35 -10.27 -10.92
CA ARG A 86 -17.18 -11.61 -11.50
C ARG A 86 -16.82 -11.55 -12.98
N GLU A 87 -17.50 -10.69 -13.74
CA GLU A 87 -17.22 -10.45 -15.16
C GLU A 87 -15.77 -9.96 -15.36
N LEU A 88 -15.30 -9.01 -14.54
CA LEU A 88 -13.92 -8.52 -14.59
C LEU A 88 -12.89 -9.60 -14.24
N ILE A 89 -13.17 -10.45 -13.25
CA ILE A 89 -12.28 -11.55 -12.86
C ILE A 89 -12.18 -12.58 -13.98
N GLU A 90 -13.30 -12.92 -14.63
CA GLU A 90 -13.32 -13.81 -15.79
C GLU A 90 -12.51 -13.23 -16.96
N GLU A 91 -12.68 -11.93 -17.23
CA GLU A 91 -11.89 -11.20 -18.23
C GLU A 91 -10.40 -11.28 -17.92
N ILE A 92 -9.97 -10.94 -16.70
CA ILE A 92 -8.55 -11.01 -16.29
C ILE A 92 -8.01 -12.44 -16.42
N ASN A 93 -8.79 -13.43 -16.00
CA ASN A 93 -8.41 -14.84 -16.11
C ASN A 93 -8.30 -15.34 -17.57
N SER A 94 -8.94 -14.67 -18.52
CA SER A 94 -8.84 -14.98 -19.94
C SER A 94 -7.59 -14.40 -20.63
N LEU A 95 -6.89 -13.48 -19.97
CA LEU A 95 -5.65 -12.88 -20.49
C LEU A 95 -4.48 -13.88 -20.41
N GLU A 96 -3.49 -13.70 -21.29
CA GLU A 96 -2.41 -14.67 -21.47
C GLU A 96 -1.35 -14.59 -20.36
N ASN A 97 -0.95 -13.38 -19.97
CA ASN A 97 0.13 -13.18 -19.00
C ASN A 97 0.01 -11.86 -18.19
N PRO A 98 -1.11 -11.60 -17.50
CA PRO A 98 -1.21 -10.44 -16.62
C PRO A 98 -0.28 -10.63 -15.41
N ARG A 99 0.66 -9.70 -15.21
CA ARG A 99 1.61 -9.72 -14.08
C ARG A 99 1.30 -8.65 -13.04
N ILE A 100 0.79 -7.50 -13.47
CA ILE A 100 0.47 -6.37 -12.59
C ILE A 100 -0.93 -5.86 -12.92
N ILE A 101 -1.81 -5.84 -11.93
CA ILE A 101 -3.15 -5.26 -12.04
C ILE A 101 -3.15 -3.93 -11.27
N VAL A 102 -3.61 -2.87 -11.91
CA VAL A 102 -3.57 -1.50 -11.40
C VAL A 102 -5.01 -0.97 -11.32
N PRO A 103 -5.68 -1.17 -10.17
CA PRO A 103 -6.96 -0.53 -9.94
C PRO A 103 -6.78 0.98 -9.76
N LEU A 104 -7.56 1.74 -10.52
CA LEU A 104 -7.64 3.18 -10.45
C LEU A 104 -8.84 3.54 -9.57
N GLY A 105 -8.60 3.93 -8.32
CA GLY A 105 -9.65 4.30 -7.38
C GLY A 105 -10.21 3.16 -6.52
N SER A 106 -11.17 3.53 -5.67
CA SER A 106 -11.63 2.69 -4.55
C SER A 106 -12.47 1.49 -4.99
N TYR A 107 -13.33 1.65 -5.99
CA TYR A 107 -14.21 0.55 -6.42
C TYR A 107 -13.43 -0.57 -7.09
N ALA A 108 -12.47 -0.22 -7.96
CA ALA A 108 -11.59 -1.19 -8.60
C ALA A 108 -10.69 -1.89 -7.56
N LEU A 109 -10.14 -1.15 -6.59
CA LEU A 109 -9.34 -1.74 -5.50
C LEU A 109 -10.14 -2.79 -4.73
N GLN A 110 -11.35 -2.44 -4.31
CA GLN A 110 -12.21 -3.34 -3.54
C GLN A 110 -12.57 -4.59 -4.35
N ALA A 111 -12.92 -4.41 -5.63
CA ALA A 111 -13.27 -5.52 -6.52
C ALA A 111 -12.11 -6.49 -6.76
N LEU A 112 -10.86 -6.02 -6.72
CA LEU A 112 -9.69 -6.83 -7.03
C LEU A 112 -8.93 -7.37 -5.81
N THR A 113 -9.23 -6.92 -4.58
CA THR A 113 -8.45 -7.30 -3.38
C THR A 113 -9.23 -7.48 -2.05
N ASP A 114 -10.49 -7.04 -1.94
CA ASP A 114 -11.23 -6.84 -0.67
C ASP A 114 -10.80 -5.65 0.21
N LYS A 115 -9.78 -4.89 -0.18
CA LYS A 115 -9.33 -3.70 0.58
C LYS A 115 -10.23 -2.48 0.29
N LYS A 116 -10.38 -1.60 1.29
CA LYS A 116 -11.18 -0.37 1.20
C LYS A 116 -10.37 0.85 1.62
N GLY A 117 -10.67 1.99 1.00
CA GLY A 117 -9.97 3.25 1.23
C GLY A 117 -8.69 3.33 0.40
N ILE A 118 -8.80 3.86 -0.83
CA ILE A 118 -7.69 3.91 -1.78
C ILE A 118 -6.44 4.61 -1.22
N THR A 119 -6.61 5.64 -0.40
CA THR A 119 -5.50 6.40 0.22
C THR A 119 -4.64 5.53 1.14
N ASN A 120 -5.23 4.51 1.78
CA ASN A 120 -4.52 3.62 2.69
C ASN A 120 -3.66 2.57 1.96
N PHE A 121 -3.96 2.32 0.68
CA PHE A 121 -3.40 1.20 -0.06
C PHE A 121 -2.64 1.62 -1.32
N ARG A 122 -2.81 2.85 -1.80
CA ARG A 122 -2.13 3.35 -3.02
C ARG A 122 -0.62 3.10 -2.93
N GLY A 123 -0.03 2.64 -4.03
CA GLY A 123 1.39 2.28 -4.11
C GLY A 123 1.80 1.00 -3.37
N SER A 124 0.92 0.36 -2.60
CA SER A 124 1.21 -0.93 -1.96
C SER A 124 1.27 -2.07 -2.97
N VAL A 125 2.03 -3.11 -2.66
CA VAL A 125 2.03 -4.36 -3.43
C VAL A 125 1.11 -5.36 -2.72
N LEU A 126 -0.06 -5.61 -3.30
CA LEU A 126 -1.13 -6.41 -2.69
C LEU A 126 -1.33 -7.74 -3.42
N LYS A 127 -1.81 -8.74 -2.67
CA LYS A 127 -2.32 -9.98 -3.26
C LYS A 127 -3.63 -9.68 -4.00
N PRO A 128 -3.82 -10.21 -5.22
CA PRO A 128 -5.13 -10.22 -5.84
C PRO A 128 -6.09 -11.09 -5.04
N ARG A 129 -7.38 -10.94 -5.32
CA ARG A 129 -8.41 -11.91 -4.91
C ARG A 129 -8.03 -13.33 -5.33
N SER A 130 -8.40 -14.30 -4.50
CA SER A 130 -8.14 -15.73 -4.74
C SER A 130 -8.75 -16.28 -6.03
N GLU A 131 -9.78 -15.61 -6.53
CA GLU A 131 -10.52 -15.95 -7.75
C GLU A 131 -9.73 -15.59 -9.03
N ILE A 132 -8.71 -14.74 -8.91
CA ILE A 132 -7.75 -14.45 -9.98
C ILE A 132 -6.69 -15.56 -9.98
N ARG A 133 -6.60 -16.30 -11.08
CA ARG A 133 -5.79 -17.53 -11.21
C ARG A 133 -4.35 -17.27 -11.62
N HIS A 134 -4.05 -16.04 -12.03
CA HIS A 134 -2.72 -15.62 -12.45
C HIS A 134 -1.83 -15.36 -11.24
N ASN A 135 -0.54 -15.70 -11.37
CA ASN A 135 0.47 -15.30 -10.40
C ASN A 135 0.85 -13.82 -10.62
N CYS A 136 -0.03 -12.93 -10.19
CA CYS A 136 0.11 -11.49 -10.38
C CYS A 136 0.04 -10.73 -9.05
N ILE A 137 0.42 -9.46 -9.10
CA ILE A 137 0.27 -8.52 -7.99
C ILE A 137 -0.73 -7.43 -8.33
N VAL A 138 -1.29 -6.80 -7.29
CA VAL A 138 -2.14 -5.62 -7.42
C VAL A 138 -1.39 -4.41 -6.87
N ILE A 139 -1.24 -3.35 -7.67
CA ILE A 139 -0.67 -2.08 -7.23
C ILE A 139 -1.70 -0.98 -7.48
N PRO A 140 -2.48 -0.59 -6.46
CA PRO A 140 -3.53 0.41 -6.63
C PRO A 140 -2.96 1.83 -6.72
N THR A 141 -3.67 2.71 -7.41
CA THR A 141 -3.40 4.15 -7.39
C THR A 141 -4.69 4.96 -7.43
N LEU A 142 -4.60 6.26 -7.21
CA LEU A 142 -5.73 7.17 -7.25
C LEU A 142 -6.31 7.26 -8.67
N HIS A 143 -7.63 7.41 -8.77
CA HIS A 143 -8.28 7.54 -10.07
C HIS A 143 -7.93 8.88 -10.74
N PRO A 144 -7.55 8.95 -12.03
CA PRO A 144 -7.14 10.19 -12.70
C PRO A 144 -8.18 11.34 -12.65
N SER A 145 -9.46 11.02 -12.47
CA SER A 145 -10.52 12.03 -12.31
C SER A 145 -10.35 12.92 -11.09
N ILE A 146 -9.49 12.57 -10.11
CA ILE A 146 -9.21 13.47 -8.98
C ILE A 146 -8.66 14.84 -9.43
N MET A 147 -8.06 14.90 -10.62
CA MET A 147 -7.55 16.14 -11.21
C MET A 147 -8.68 17.11 -11.61
N HIS A 148 -9.92 16.64 -11.76
CA HIS A 148 -11.09 17.50 -11.97
C HIS A 148 -11.48 18.28 -10.73
N TYR A 149 -11.05 17.83 -9.55
CA TYR A 149 -11.27 18.50 -8.28
C TYR A 149 -10.07 19.35 -7.85
N GLU A 150 -9.19 19.70 -8.80
CA GLU A 150 -7.99 20.52 -8.57
C GLU A 150 -7.05 19.96 -7.49
N MET A 151 -7.08 18.64 -7.28
CA MET A 151 -6.23 17.93 -6.31
C MET A 151 -4.82 17.70 -6.87
N TYR A 152 -4.18 18.74 -7.39
CA TYR A 152 -2.87 18.67 -8.04
C TYR A 152 -1.74 18.22 -7.10
N THR A 153 -1.93 18.35 -5.78
CA THR A 153 -0.99 17.80 -4.77
C THR A 153 -0.86 16.29 -4.82
N GLN A 154 -1.80 15.59 -5.46
CA GLN A 154 -1.77 14.14 -5.65
C GLN A 154 -1.01 13.72 -6.92
N TRP A 155 -0.67 14.68 -7.79
CA TRP A 155 0.05 14.41 -9.04
C TRP A 155 1.37 13.66 -8.82
N PRO A 156 2.25 14.09 -7.90
CA PRO A 156 3.52 13.39 -7.70
C PRO A 156 3.31 11.96 -7.18
N LEU A 157 2.26 11.71 -6.40
CA LEU A 157 1.95 10.39 -5.86
C LEU A 157 1.53 9.40 -6.95
N ILE A 158 0.66 9.84 -7.86
CA ILE A 158 0.24 9.00 -9.00
C ILE A 158 1.44 8.69 -9.91
N VAL A 159 2.31 9.67 -10.16
CA VAL A 159 3.53 9.46 -10.96
C VAL A 159 4.48 8.49 -10.24
N ALA A 160 4.65 8.61 -8.92
CA ALA A 160 5.46 7.70 -8.13
C ALA A 160 4.90 6.26 -8.17
N ASP A 161 3.58 6.10 -8.10
CA ASP A 161 2.90 4.80 -8.24
C ASP A 161 3.19 4.14 -9.59
N PHE A 162 3.01 4.88 -10.69
CA PHE A 162 3.30 4.35 -12.02
C PHE A 162 4.80 4.11 -12.24
N THR A 163 5.66 4.92 -11.65
CA THR A 163 7.12 4.69 -11.69
C THR A 163 7.48 3.40 -10.96
N LYS A 164 6.86 3.13 -9.81
CA LYS A 164 7.01 1.86 -9.09
C LYS A 164 6.51 0.68 -9.93
N ILE A 165 5.36 0.81 -10.58
CA ILE A 165 4.80 -0.21 -11.49
C ILE A 165 5.79 -0.51 -12.63
N LYS A 166 6.32 0.51 -13.30
CA LYS A 166 7.34 0.35 -14.34
C LYS A 166 8.59 -0.36 -13.82
N ASN A 167 9.12 0.10 -12.69
CA ASN A 167 10.32 -0.50 -12.09
C ASN A 167 10.13 -1.99 -11.73
N ILE A 168 8.91 -2.40 -11.37
CA ILE A 168 8.59 -3.80 -11.11
C ILE A 168 8.44 -4.60 -12.41
N LYS A 169 7.78 -4.03 -13.43
CA LYS A 169 7.67 -4.62 -14.78
C LYS A 169 9.06 -4.95 -15.34
N ASP A 170 9.93 -3.94 -15.37
CA ASP A 170 11.26 -4.00 -16.01
C ASP A 170 12.20 -5.01 -15.33
N LYS A 171 12.00 -5.31 -14.04
CA LYS A 171 12.83 -6.28 -13.29
C LYS A 171 12.50 -7.74 -13.59
N HIS A 172 11.46 -8.04 -14.38
CA HIS A 172 11.04 -9.41 -14.75
C HIS A 172 11.05 -10.40 -13.56
N TYR A 173 10.60 -9.94 -12.39
CA TYR A 173 10.60 -10.75 -11.18
C TYR A 173 9.40 -11.71 -11.16
N ASP A 174 9.65 -12.99 -10.84
CA ASP A 174 8.60 -13.89 -10.37
C ASP A 174 8.24 -13.49 -8.94
N PHE A 175 7.18 -12.70 -8.80
CA PHE A 175 6.81 -12.13 -7.52
C PHE A 175 6.26 -13.24 -6.60
N THR A 176 7.06 -13.58 -5.59
CA THR A 176 6.61 -14.37 -4.45
C THR A 176 6.39 -13.44 -3.27
N PHE A 177 5.18 -13.45 -2.71
CA PHE A 177 4.95 -12.76 -1.44
C PHE A 177 5.86 -13.38 -0.38
N PRO A 178 6.69 -12.57 0.30
CA PRO A 178 7.59 -13.10 1.31
C PRO A 178 6.77 -13.70 2.47
N GLU A 179 7.27 -14.80 3.01
CA GLU A 179 6.81 -15.28 4.31
C GLU A 179 7.48 -14.44 5.39
N TYR A 180 6.64 -13.78 6.19
CA TYR A 180 7.07 -12.94 7.30
C TYR A 180 7.08 -13.75 8.59
N ASN A 181 8.15 -13.64 9.35
CA ASN A 181 8.32 -14.17 10.68
C ASN A 181 8.06 -13.04 11.70
N PHE A 182 6.78 -12.68 11.87
CA PHE A 182 6.35 -11.62 12.77
C PHE A 182 5.78 -12.19 14.06
N ILE A 183 6.37 -11.81 15.19
CA ILE A 183 5.93 -12.22 16.53
C ILE A 183 5.05 -11.10 17.09
N ILE A 184 3.72 -11.21 16.93
CA ILE A 184 2.77 -10.12 17.27
C ILE A 184 2.21 -10.22 18.70
N GLN A 185 2.23 -11.41 19.28
CA GLN A 185 1.80 -11.69 20.66
C GLN A 185 2.88 -12.53 21.34
N PRO A 186 4.07 -11.96 21.57
CA PRO A 186 5.18 -12.71 22.10
C PRO A 186 4.89 -13.19 23.52
N SER A 187 5.48 -14.33 23.87
CA SER A 187 5.73 -14.75 25.24
C SER A 187 6.91 -13.96 25.82
N PHE A 188 7.01 -13.91 27.14
CA PHE A 188 8.14 -13.27 27.83
C PHE A 188 9.49 -13.81 27.34
N LYS A 189 9.59 -15.13 27.15
CA LYS A 189 10.80 -15.78 26.63
C LYS A 189 11.17 -15.28 25.23
N GLU A 190 10.20 -15.17 24.32
CA GLU A 190 10.46 -14.67 22.95
C GLU A 190 10.95 -13.23 22.95
N VAL A 191 10.40 -12.37 23.82
CA VAL A 191 10.90 -10.99 23.99
C VAL A 191 12.36 -11.01 24.44
N MET A 192 12.66 -11.73 25.52
CA MET A 192 14.00 -11.76 26.11
C MET A 192 15.04 -12.38 25.17
N ASP A 193 14.69 -13.45 24.46
CA ASP A 193 15.54 -14.10 23.46
C ASP A 193 15.80 -13.14 22.28
N THR A 194 14.77 -12.44 21.80
CA THR A 194 14.90 -11.46 20.71
C THR A 194 15.78 -10.29 21.11
N LEU A 195 15.55 -9.68 22.28
CA LEU A 195 16.38 -8.56 22.75
C LEU A 195 17.84 -8.98 22.96
N SER A 196 18.08 -10.21 23.45
CA SER A 196 19.42 -10.76 23.59
C SER A 196 20.09 -11.03 22.24
N TYR A 197 19.31 -11.45 21.23
CA TYR A 197 19.79 -11.58 19.86
C TYR A 197 20.19 -10.22 19.28
N LEU A 198 19.34 -9.20 19.41
CA LEU A 198 19.59 -7.85 18.90
C LEU A 198 20.82 -7.21 19.56
N GLU A 199 21.01 -7.42 20.87
CA GLU A 199 22.20 -6.92 21.57
C GLU A 199 23.49 -7.47 20.96
N LYS A 200 23.52 -8.77 20.63
CA LYS A 200 24.67 -9.43 19.98
C LYS A 200 24.89 -8.95 18.55
N HIS A 201 23.83 -8.49 17.87
CA HIS A 201 23.85 -7.99 16.49
C HIS A 201 23.67 -6.47 16.43
N SER A 202 24.11 -5.74 17.46
CA SER A 202 23.83 -4.31 17.61
C SER A 202 24.43 -3.41 16.52
N ASN A 203 25.39 -3.92 15.73
CA ASN A 203 25.94 -3.22 14.57
C ASN A 203 25.04 -3.34 13.32
N ASP A 204 24.21 -4.38 13.24
CA ASP A 204 23.30 -4.58 12.13
C ASP A 204 22.14 -3.58 12.22
N LEU A 205 21.61 -3.17 11.06
CA LEU A 205 20.51 -2.24 11.01
C LEU A 205 19.23 -2.89 11.56
N ALA A 206 18.65 -2.27 12.57
CA ALA A 206 17.31 -2.59 13.06
C ALA A 206 16.37 -1.40 12.86
N VAL A 207 15.06 -1.64 12.79
CA VAL A 207 14.02 -0.61 12.70
C VAL A 207 13.21 -0.65 13.98
N ILE A 208 12.91 0.53 14.53
CA ILE A 208 12.01 0.70 15.67
C ILE A 208 10.76 1.47 15.25
N ASP A 209 9.63 1.09 15.84
CA ASP A 209 8.36 1.80 15.74
C ASP A 209 7.66 1.76 17.10
N VAL A 210 7.01 2.85 17.52
CA VAL A 210 6.37 2.96 18.84
C VAL A 210 4.93 3.45 18.70
N GLU A 211 4.00 2.67 19.24
CA GLU A 211 2.57 3.00 19.19
C GLU A 211 2.13 3.67 20.49
N THR A 212 1.65 4.91 20.39
CA THR A 212 1.23 5.71 21.57
C THR A 212 -0.21 6.23 21.52
N PRO A 213 -1.23 5.37 21.53
CA PRO A 213 -2.61 5.82 21.60
C PRO A 213 -2.83 6.68 22.85
N HIS A 214 -3.36 7.89 22.65
CA HIS A 214 -3.62 8.88 23.71
C HIS A 214 -2.37 9.27 24.53
N GLY A 215 -1.17 9.18 23.94
CA GLY A 215 0.09 9.54 24.59
C GLY A 215 0.63 8.47 25.56
N LEU A 216 -0.01 7.29 25.64
CA LEU A 216 0.46 6.15 26.42
C LEU A 216 1.19 5.18 25.51
N LEU A 217 2.42 4.80 25.86
CA LEU A 217 3.16 3.78 25.14
C LEU A 217 2.45 2.44 25.27
N SER A 218 1.86 1.98 24.16
CA SER A 218 1.10 0.74 24.10
C SER A 218 1.88 -0.43 23.53
N CYS A 219 2.82 -0.15 22.62
CA CYS A 219 3.60 -1.18 21.94
C CYS A 219 4.93 -0.61 21.44
N ILE A 220 5.96 -1.46 21.43
CA ILE A 220 7.21 -1.22 20.73
C ILE A 220 7.38 -2.32 19.69
N GLY A 221 7.48 -1.93 18.43
CA GLY A 221 7.84 -2.79 17.31
C GLY A 221 9.34 -2.73 17.04
N LEU A 222 9.95 -3.89 16.78
CA LEU A 222 11.34 -4.00 16.34
C LEU A 222 11.43 -4.94 15.15
N ALA A 223 12.10 -4.52 14.08
CA ALA A 223 12.45 -5.37 12.95
C ALA A 223 13.96 -5.38 12.74
N TRP A 224 14.54 -6.52 12.42
CA TRP A 224 16.00 -6.67 12.21
C TRP A 224 16.35 -7.31 10.87
N SER A 225 15.34 -7.59 10.05
CA SER A 225 15.51 -8.03 8.69
C SER A 225 14.27 -7.64 7.87
N ARG A 226 14.28 -7.93 6.57
CA ARG A 226 13.09 -7.77 5.71
C ARG A 226 11.94 -8.72 6.05
N ARG A 227 12.20 -9.74 6.86
CA ARG A 227 11.26 -10.82 7.15
C ARG A 227 10.98 -10.99 8.65
N ASP A 228 11.83 -10.48 9.52
CA ASP A 228 11.78 -10.75 10.95
C ASP A 228 11.43 -9.49 11.74
N ALA A 229 10.40 -9.58 12.56
CA ALA A 229 9.99 -8.53 13.47
C ALA A 229 9.28 -9.08 14.72
N ILE A 230 9.30 -8.29 15.79
CA ILE A 230 8.53 -8.52 17.02
C ILE A 230 7.72 -7.26 17.35
N SER A 231 6.49 -7.46 17.80
CA SER A 231 5.63 -6.44 18.37
C SER A 231 5.51 -6.73 19.87
N ILE A 232 6.01 -5.85 20.72
CA ILE A 232 6.00 -6.02 22.18
C ILE A 232 4.87 -5.15 22.74
N PRO A 233 3.66 -5.69 22.96
CA PRO A 233 2.56 -4.93 23.54
C PRO A 233 2.74 -4.76 25.06
N PHE A 234 2.23 -3.68 25.64
CA PHE A 234 2.15 -3.49 27.09
C PHE A 234 0.72 -3.60 27.63
N PHE A 235 -0.27 -3.43 26.74
CA PHE A 235 -1.68 -3.61 27.07
C PHE A 235 -2.37 -4.49 26.03
N TRP A 236 -3.34 -5.27 26.48
CA TRP A 236 -4.35 -5.88 25.63
C TRP A 236 -5.31 -4.81 25.10
N GLY A 237 -5.99 -5.08 23.98
CA GLY A 237 -6.99 -4.16 23.41
C GLY A 237 -8.18 -3.82 24.33
N ASN A 238 -8.35 -4.56 25.44
CA ASN A 238 -9.34 -4.27 26.49
C ASN A 238 -8.77 -3.41 27.64
N GLY A 239 -7.54 -2.92 27.53
CA GLY A 239 -6.86 -2.07 28.51
C GLY A 239 -6.20 -2.81 29.67
N ARG A 240 -6.23 -4.15 29.73
CA ARG A 240 -5.50 -4.92 30.75
C ARG A 240 -4.02 -5.00 30.42
N ASN A 241 -3.16 -5.04 31.43
CA ASN A 241 -1.73 -5.26 31.24
C ASN A 241 -1.47 -6.58 30.51
N TYR A 242 -0.52 -6.55 29.58
CA TYR A 242 -0.12 -7.74 28.84
C TYR A 242 0.77 -8.66 29.70
N TRP A 243 1.64 -8.06 30.52
CA TRP A 243 2.66 -8.74 31.31
C TRP A 243 2.30 -8.78 32.81
N SER A 244 2.91 -9.72 33.55
CA SER A 244 3.02 -9.56 34.99
C SER A 244 3.91 -8.36 35.33
N PHE A 245 3.83 -7.85 36.56
CA PHE A 245 4.69 -6.74 36.98
C PHE A 245 6.18 -7.08 36.85
N GLU A 246 6.57 -8.30 37.24
CA GLU A 246 7.94 -8.79 37.19
C GLU A 246 8.44 -8.94 35.75
N GLU A 247 7.60 -9.48 34.86
CA GLU A 247 7.91 -9.62 33.44
C GLU A 247 8.05 -8.26 32.77
N GLU A 248 7.10 -7.33 33.03
CA GLU A 248 7.14 -5.99 32.45
C GLU A 248 8.39 -5.23 32.90
N PHE A 249 8.73 -5.31 34.19
CA PHE A 249 9.94 -4.69 34.73
C PHE A 249 11.20 -5.24 34.05
N ALA A 250 11.30 -6.56 33.88
CA ALA A 250 12.43 -7.19 33.21
C ALA A 250 12.53 -6.80 31.73
N ILE A 251 11.40 -6.71 31.03
CA ILE A 251 11.34 -6.25 29.63
C ILE A 251 11.82 -4.80 29.54
N TRP A 252 11.30 -3.90 30.37
CA TRP A 252 11.72 -2.49 30.38
C TRP A 252 13.20 -2.33 30.67
N HIS A 253 13.71 -3.04 31.67
CA HIS A 253 15.13 -3.04 31.99
C HIS A 253 15.95 -3.49 30.78
N LYS A 254 15.56 -4.59 30.14
CA LYS A 254 16.29 -5.12 28.98
C LYS A 254 16.23 -4.19 27.76
N LEU A 255 15.07 -3.60 27.48
CA LEU A 255 14.93 -2.59 26.43
C LEU A 255 15.86 -1.39 26.68
N GLY A 256 15.96 -0.91 27.92
CA GLY A 256 16.86 0.16 28.32
C GLY A 256 18.34 -0.18 28.13
N GLU A 257 18.73 -1.45 28.25
CA GLU A 257 20.09 -1.89 27.98
C GLU A 257 20.40 -2.03 26.47
N VAL A 258 19.42 -2.50 25.69
CA VAL A 258 19.61 -2.91 24.30
C VAL A 258 19.40 -1.75 23.33
N LEU A 259 18.27 -1.05 23.41
CA LEU A 259 17.88 -0.04 22.41
C LEU A 259 18.92 1.08 22.24
N PRO A 260 19.56 1.61 23.29
CA PRO A 260 20.62 2.62 23.13
C PRO A 260 21.86 2.12 22.39
N LYS A 261 22.07 0.80 22.30
CA LYS A 261 23.23 0.21 21.63
C LYS A 261 23.01 0.01 20.14
N LEU A 262 21.77 -0.27 19.72
CA LEU A 262 21.41 -0.65 18.36
C LEU A 262 21.69 0.44 17.33
N ASN A 263 22.07 0.02 16.12
CA ASN A 263 22.08 0.84 14.92
C ASN A 263 20.66 0.92 14.35
N LEU A 264 19.89 1.94 14.74
CA LEU A 264 18.46 2.03 14.43
C LEU A 264 18.18 2.88 13.19
N ALA A 265 17.23 2.43 12.37
CA ALA A 265 16.39 3.29 11.55
C ALA A 265 15.02 3.45 12.23
N ALA A 266 14.34 4.54 11.92
CA ALA A 266 13.02 4.84 12.48
C ALA A 266 12.18 5.61 11.47
N GLN A 267 10.94 5.90 11.84
CA GLN A 267 10.06 6.77 11.08
C GLN A 267 9.50 7.84 12.01
N ASN A 268 9.78 9.12 11.73
CA ASN A 268 9.37 10.22 12.60
C ASN A 268 9.87 10.08 14.06
N VAL A 269 11.14 9.69 14.22
CA VAL A 269 11.77 9.29 15.49
C VAL A 269 11.65 10.36 16.58
N MET A 270 11.53 11.64 16.21
CA MET A 270 11.47 12.74 17.18
C MET A 270 10.32 12.56 18.16
N PHE A 271 9.20 12.03 17.69
CA PHE A 271 8.03 11.76 18.52
C PHE A 271 8.28 10.58 19.47
N ASP A 272 8.79 9.46 18.95
CA ASP A 272 9.08 8.25 19.73
C ASP A 272 10.16 8.50 20.79
N TRP A 273 11.13 9.35 20.46
CA TRP A 273 12.24 9.71 21.35
C TRP A 273 11.74 10.30 22.66
N GLU A 274 10.78 11.22 22.61
CA GLU A 274 10.25 11.86 23.80
C GLU A 274 9.54 10.85 24.71
N ILE A 275 8.76 9.95 24.10
CA ILE A 275 8.03 8.90 24.81
C ILE A 275 8.98 7.90 25.46
N LEU A 276 9.98 7.41 24.73
CA LEU A 276 10.98 6.47 25.25
C LEU A 276 11.83 7.10 26.36
N ARG A 277 12.11 8.39 26.28
CA ARG A 277 12.86 9.13 27.31
C ARG A 277 12.10 9.22 28.63
N ASN A 278 10.77 9.29 28.60
CA ASN A 278 9.93 9.20 29.80
C ASN A 278 10.10 7.84 30.51
N HIS A 279 10.41 6.79 29.76
CA HIS A 279 10.72 5.44 30.24
C HIS A 279 12.22 5.22 30.49
N LYS A 280 13.02 6.30 30.53
CA LYS A 280 14.48 6.28 30.75
C LYS A 280 15.29 5.56 29.67
N ILE A 281 14.70 5.37 28.48
CA ILE A 281 15.40 4.83 27.32
C ILE A 281 15.86 6.01 26.45
N ILE A 282 17.18 6.13 26.26
CA ILE A 282 17.78 7.19 25.44
C ILE A 282 18.42 6.55 24.21
N LEU A 283 17.78 6.67 23.04
CA LEU A 283 18.36 6.12 21.81
C LEU A 283 19.48 7.02 21.30
N LYS A 284 20.45 6.42 20.60
CA LYS A 284 21.36 7.17 19.72
C LYS A 284 20.57 7.79 18.56
N PRO A 285 21.06 8.86 17.92
CA PRO A 285 20.49 9.33 16.66
C PRO A 285 20.38 8.17 15.66
N PRO A 286 19.22 7.95 15.03
CA PRO A 286 19.07 6.85 14.09
C PRO A 286 19.95 7.08 12.85
N TYR A 287 20.37 5.99 12.23
CA TYR A 287 21.11 5.96 10.97
C TYR A 287 20.34 6.67 9.84
N TYR A 288 19.02 6.45 9.78
CA TYR A 288 18.12 7.31 9.02
C TYR A 288 16.71 7.33 9.61
N ASP A 289 15.99 8.40 9.27
CA ASP A 289 14.55 8.55 9.51
C ASP A 289 13.84 8.57 8.15
N SER A 290 12.93 7.63 7.92
CA SER A 290 12.27 7.50 6.61
C SER A 290 11.45 8.73 6.22
N MET A 291 10.86 9.43 7.19
CA MET A 291 10.07 10.64 6.95
C MET A 291 10.96 11.83 6.62
N LEU A 292 12.10 11.98 7.31
CA LEU A 292 13.09 13.01 6.97
C LEU A 292 13.74 12.75 5.61
N MET A 293 14.10 11.50 5.31
CA MET A 293 14.64 11.13 3.99
C MET A 293 13.65 11.44 2.88
N HIS A 294 12.38 11.07 3.08
CA HIS A 294 11.31 11.38 2.13
C HIS A 294 11.16 12.90 1.94
N ALA A 295 11.23 13.69 3.01
CA ALA A 295 11.19 15.15 2.93
C ALA A 295 12.35 15.75 2.13
N CYS A 296 13.54 15.16 2.23
CA CYS A 296 14.69 15.59 1.43
C CYS A 296 14.58 15.21 -0.05
N LEU A 297 13.99 14.06 -0.36
CA LEU A 297 13.87 13.56 -1.75
C LEU A 297 12.67 14.15 -2.50
N TYR A 298 11.57 14.40 -1.79
CA TYR A 298 10.27 14.78 -2.36
C TYR A 298 9.65 15.94 -1.59
N SER A 299 10.37 17.07 -1.54
CA SER A 299 9.98 18.28 -0.79
C SER A 299 8.59 18.84 -1.14
N GLU A 300 8.07 18.49 -2.31
CA GLU A 300 6.76 18.89 -2.83
C GLU A 300 5.61 17.99 -2.37
N MET A 301 5.92 16.79 -1.85
CA MET A 301 4.92 15.85 -1.35
C MET A 301 4.60 16.12 0.11
N ARG A 302 3.40 15.74 0.56
CA ARG A 302 3.14 15.66 2.01
C ARG A 302 4.09 14.63 2.62
N HIS A 303 4.45 14.80 3.88
CA HIS A 303 5.33 13.86 4.60
C HIS A 303 4.53 13.16 5.68
N ASN A 304 3.87 12.07 5.29
CA ASN A 304 3.05 11.24 6.16
C ASN A 304 3.11 9.78 5.69
N LEU A 305 2.54 8.87 6.46
CA LEU A 305 2.48 7.44 6.09
C LEU A 305 1.79 7.17 4.74
N GLU A 306 0.88 8.04 4.31
CA GLU A 306 0.11 7.85 3.06
C GLU A 306 0.96 8.08 1.79
N THR A 307 2.10 8.75 1.93
CA THR A 307 2.93 9.25 0.82
C THR A 307 4.25 8.50 0.67
N ILE A 308 4.75 7.92 1.77
CA ILE A 308 5.97 7.11 1.79
C ILE A 308 5.64 5.69 1.31
N THR A 309 6.06 5.31 0.09
CA THR A 309 5.72 4.02 -0.55
C THR A 309 6.79 3.44 -1.45
#